data_AF-A0A359C906-F1
#
_entry.id   AF-A0A359C906-F1
#
_cell.length_a   1.000
_cell.length_b   1.000
_cell.length_c   1.000
_cell.angle_alpha   90.00
_cell.angle_beta   90.00
_cell.angle_gamma   90.00
#
_symmetry.space_group_name_H-M   'P 1'
#
loop_
_entity.id
_entity.type
_entity.pdbx_description
1 polymer ?
#
loop_
_entity_poly.entity_id
_entity_poly.type
_entity_poly.pdbx_seq_one_letter_code
_entity_poly.pdbx_strand_id
1 'polypeptide(L)'
;MGSSPGAWMMKELTVKEQIEMEFGPLWSGGDTVTVGDRIYTAIELKRALDLLADDVLGIDLQALPNGLFAFRFYDGDDRRIVVFVLDRELNIVRELRAHIAEWLEDEYYKSGIEAFLADRMVGMLRRKVKGENG
;
A
#
# COMPACT_ATOMS: atom_id res chain seq x y z
N MET A 1 -40.09 -26.63 -8.80
CA MET A 1 -39.29 -25.75 -7.92
C MET A 1 -37.97 -25.52 -8.62
N GLY A 2 -37.84 -24.39 -9.33
CA GLY A 2 -36.63 -24.05 -10.06
C GLY A 2 -35.62 -23.45 -9.09
N SER A 3 -34.44 -24.07 -8.98
CA SER A 3 -33.30 -23.45 -8.30
C SER A 3 -32.90 -22.19 -9.07
N SER A 4 -32.94 -21.04 -8.39
CA SER A 4 -32.44 -19.77 -8.93
C SER A 4 -30.91 -19.84 -9.05
N PRO A 5 -30.31 -19.71 -10.24
CA PRO A 5 -28.87 -19.62 -10.39
C PRO A 5 -28.47 -18.16 -10.22
N GLY A 6 -28.32 -17.70 -8.97
CA GLY A 6 -27.99 -16.28 -8.71
C GLY A 6 -27.22 -15.98 -7.44
N ALA A 7 -26.78 -16.99 -6.68
CA ALA A 7 -26.22 -16.77 -5.34
C ALA A 7 -24.71 -17.03 -5.19
N TRP A 8 -24.00 -17.48 -6.23
CA TRP A 8 -22.61 -17.93 -6.06
C TRP A 8 -21.72 -17.51 -7.23
N MET A 9 -21.21 -16.29 -7.17
CA MET A 9 -19.89 -15.85 -7.66
C MET A 9 -19.73 -14.35 -7.35
N MET A 10 -19.80 -13.98 -6.07
CA MET A 10 -19.12 -12.76 -5.66
C MET A 10 -17.65 -13.15 -5.53
N LYS A 11 -16.83 -12.80 -6.53
CA LYS A 11 -15.38 -12.96 -6.45
C LYS A 11 -14.93 -12.21 -5.20
N GLU A 12 -14.29 -12.90 -4.28
CA GLU A 12 -13.70 -12.27 -3.10
C GLU A 12 -12.65 -11.26 -3.57
N LEU A 13 -12.73 -10.03 -3.05
CA LEU A 13 -11.82 -8.96 -3.46
C LEU A 13 -10.40 -9.32 -3.05
N THR A 14 -9.45 -9.19 -3.97
CA THR A 14 -8.03 -9.34 -3.60
C THR A 14 -7.61 -8.23 -2.64
N VAL A 15 -6.53 -8.43 -1.90
CA VAL A 15 -6.03 -7.39 -0.97
C VAL A 15 -5.65 -6.11 -1.74
N LYS A 16 -5.12 -6.23 -2.96
CA LYS A 16 -4.87 -5.08 -3.85
C LYS A 16 -6.16 -4.33 -4.18
N GLU A 17 -7.24 -5.03 -4.55
CA GLU A 17 -8.55 -4.43 -4.81
C GLU A 17 -9.12 -3.75 -3.55
N GLN A 18 -8.96 -4.35 -2.37
CA GLN A 18 -9.36 -3.73 -1.09
C GLN A 18 -8.57 -2.45 -0.79
N ILE A 19 -7.24 -2.47 -0.98
CA ILE A 19 -6.38 -1.30 -0.77
C ILE A 19 -6.80 -0.15 -1.70
N GLU A 20 -7.02 -0.42 -2.99
CA GLU A 20 -7.43 0.61 -3.95
C GLU A 20 -8.83 1.15 -3.67
N MET A 21 -9.76 0.30 -3.23
CA MET A 21 -11.12 0.71 -2.89
C MET A 21 -11.17 1.59 -1.64
N GLU A 22 -10.41 1.25 -0.61
CA GLU A 22 -10.48 1.93 0.70
C GLU A 22 -9.58 3.16 0.82
N PHE A 23 -8.43 3.16 0.13
CA PHE A 23 -7.41 4.21 0.24
C PHE A 23 -7.16 4.92 -1.10
N GLY A 24 -7.86 4.53 -2.16
CA GLY A 24 -7.63 5.06 -3.50
C GLY A 24 -6.28 4.63 -4.10
N PRO A 25 -5.91 5.18 -5.27
CA PRO A 25 -4.66 4.85 -5.96
C PRO A 25 -3.43 5.08 -5.07
N LEU A 26 -2.35 4.33 -5.27
CA LEU A 26 -1.07 4.63 -4.62
C LEU A 26 -0.59 6.04 -5.00
N TRP A 27 0.09 6.74 -4.07
CA TRP A 27 0.49 8.16 -4.21
C TRP A 27 -0.68 9.13 -4.42
N SER A 28 -1.85 8.82 -3.85
CA SER A 28 -2.99 9.73 -3.74
C SER A 28 -2.99 10.51 -2.41
N GLY A 29 -2.25 10.02 -1.42
CA GLY A 29 -2.04 10.68 -0.13
C GLY A 29 -0.94 11.74 -0.20
N GLY A 30 -0.57 12.26 0.98
CA GLY A 30 0.50 13.24 1.13
C GLY A 30 1.77 12.65 1.74
N ASP A 31 2.83 13.46 1.77
CA ASP A 31 4.09 13.13 2.46
C ASP A 31 4.01 13.33 3.99
N THR A 32 2.91 13.94 4.44
CA THR A 32 2.59 14.18 5.85
C THR A 32 1.13 13.89 6.15
N VAL A 33 0.82 13.51 7.39
CA VAL A 33 -0.54 13.43 7.90
C VAL A 33 -0.66 14.16 9.24
N THR A 34 -1.74 14.94 9.39
CA THR A 34 -2.07 15.58 10.67
C THR A 34 -3.07 14.72 11.43
N VAL A 35 -2.76 14.38 12.69
CA VAL A 35 -3.57 13.53 13.55
C VAL A 35 -3.64 14.18 14.94
N GLY A 36 -4.80 14.74 15.27
CA GLY A 36 -4.93 15.57 16.47
C GLY A 36 -4.09 16.85 16.34
N ASP A 37 -3.16 17.04 17.26
CA ASP A 37 -2.22 18.17 17.32
C ASP A 37 -0.83 17.83 16.75
N ARG A 38 -0.64 16.61 16.22
CA ARG A 38 0.63 16.14 15.67
C ARG A 38 0.61 16.07 14.16
N ILE A 39 1.77 16.33 13.57
CA ILE A 39 2.04 16.11 12.15
C ILE A 39 3.10 15.01 12.08
N TYR A 40 2.82 13.97 11.30
CA TYR A 40 3.76 12.88 11.05
C TYR A 40 4.20 12.91 9.60
N THR A 41 5.49 12.69 9.37
CA THR A 41 6.09 12.35 8.07
C THR A 41 6.26 10.84 7.92
N ALA A 42 6.45 10.35 6.70
CA ALA A 42 6.75 8.94 6.47
C ALA A 42 8.04 8.49 7.16
N ILE A 43 9.05 9.37 7.23
CA ILE A 43 10.33 9.08 7.90
C ILE A 43 10.15 8.91 9.41
N GLU A 44 9.35 9.78 10.04
CA GLU A 44 9.05 9.67 11.47
C GLU A 44 8.28 8.39 11.79
N LEU A 45 7.33 8.00 10.93
CA LEU A 45 6.58 6.77 11.11
C LEU A 45 7.46 5.53 10.92
N LYS A 46 8.34 5.51 9.92
CA LYS A 46 9.34 4.44 9.78
C LYS A 46 10.16 4.26 11.06
N ARG A 47 10.62 5.37 11.65
CA ARG A 47 11.39 5.34 12.90
C ARG A 47 10.57 4.87 14.10
N ALA A 48 9.35 5.38 14.24
CA ALA A 48 8.48 5.05 15.36
C ALA A 48 8.03 3.57 15.35
N LEU A 49 7.96 2.97 14.16
CA LEU A 49 7.51 1.58 13.96
C LEU A 49 8.69 0.60 13.76
N ASP A 50 9.93 1.05 13.96
CA ASP A 50 11.16 0.26 13.76
C ASP A 50 11.31 -0.34 12.34
N LEU A 51 10.78 0.36 11.33
CA LEU A 51 10.85 0.00 9.92
C LEU A 51 12.09 0.64 9.26
N LEU A 52 13.28 0.33 9.77
CA LEU A 52 14.51 1.07 9.42
C LEU A 52 15.30 0.49 8.24
N ALA A 53 14.89 -0.66 7.69
CA ALA A 53 15.57 -1.25 6.54
C ALA A 53 15.52 -0.32 5.31
N ASP A 54 16.60 -0.35 4.52
CA ASP A 54 16.80 0.53 3.36
C ASP A 54 15.80 0.22 2.24
N ASP A 55 15.32 -1.01 2.16
CA ASP A 55 14.36 -1.50 1.18
C ASP A 55 12.89 -1.34 1.62
N VAL A 56 12.65 -0.77 2.81
CA VAL A 56 11.33 -0.32 3.22
C VAL A 56 11.08 1.11 2.72
N LEU A 57 10.27 1.27 1.69
CA LEU A 57 10.11 2.56 1.01
C LEU A 57 8.70 3.14 1.24
N GLY A 58 8.62 4.31 1.86
CA GLY A 58 7.35 5.02 2.07
C GLY A 58 6.70 5.41 0.75
N ILE A 59 5.38 5.21 0.65
CA ILE A 59 4.58 5.55 -0.54
C ILE A 59 3.82 6.85 -0.29
N ASP A 60 2.94 6.87 0.71
CA ASP A 60 2.20 8.06 1.15
C ASP A 60 1.50 7.85 2.49
N LEU A 61 0.87 8.92 2.96
CA LEU A 61 0.08 9.01 4.18
C LEU A 61 -1.31 9.54 3.90
N GLN A 62 -2.30 9.01 4.63
CA GLN A 62 -3.70 9.44 4.49
C GLN A 62 -4.38 9.60 5.84
N ALA A 63 -5.05 10.74 6.04
CA ALA A 63 -5.96 10.90 7.15
C ALA A 63 -7.23 10.08 6.91
N LEU A 64 -7.70 9.39 7.95
CA LEU A 64 -8.92 8.60 7.91
C LEU A 64 -9.93 9.13 8.95
N PRO A 65 -11.21 8.74 8.86
CA PRO A 65 -12.20 9.06 9.88
C PRO A 65 -11.78 8.58 11.28
N ASN A 66 -12.43 9.14 12.31
CA ASN A 66 -12.26 8.75 13.71
C ASN A 66 -10.84 8.93 14.28
N GLY A 67 -10.02 9.79 13.64
CA GLY A 67 -8.66 10.05 14.10
C GLY A 67 -7.68 8.92 13.79
N LEU A 68 -8.05 8.02 12.87
CA LEU A 68 -7.13 7.04 12.30
C LEU A 68 -6.35 7.66 11.14
N PHE A 69 -5.27 7.01 10.75
CA PHE A 69 -4.56 7.33 9.52
C PHE A 69 -3.92 6.09 8.91
N ALA A 70 -3.69 6.11 7.61
CA ALA A 70 -2.98 5.06 6.89
C ALA A 70 -1.55 5.49 6.58
N PHE A 71 -0.60 4.57 6.79
CA PHE A 71 0.74 4.63 6.24
C PHE A 71 0.91 3.51 5.23
N ARG A 72 1.15 3.88 3.96
CA ARG A 72 1.43 2.94 2.88
C ARG A 72 2.91 2.94 2.58
N PHE A 73 3.49 1.75 2.50
CA PHE A 73 4.90 1.57 2.17
C PHE A 73 5.10 0.27 1.40
N TYR A 74 6.24 0.18 0.73
CA TYR A 74 6.73 -1.05 0.12
C TYR A 74 7.68 -1.74 1.10
N ASP A 75 7.46 -3.03 1.32
CA ASP A 75 8.34 -3.94 2.05
C ASP A 75 9.14 -4.75 1.03
N GLY A 76 10.45 -4.52 0.97
CA GLY A 76 11.37 -5.11 -0.01
C GLY A 76 11.65 -6.60 0.21
N ASP A 77 11.70 -7.05 1.46
CA ASP A 77 11.94 -8.46 1.81
C ASP A 77 10.82 -9.35 1.25
N ASP A 78 9.57 -8.93 1.46
CA ASP A 78 8.38 -9.67 1.00
C ASP A 78 7.87 -9.22 -0.38
N ARG A 79 8.41 -8.12 -0.93
CA ARG A 79 7.95 -7.43 -2.15
C ARG A 79 6.47 -7.06 -2.13
N ARG A 80 6.03 -6.53 -0.99
CA ARG A 80 4.60 -6.23 -0.76
C ARG A 80 4.37 -4.74 -0.60
N ILE A 81 3.20 -4.30 -1.05
CA ILE A 81 2.62 -3.05 -0.61
C ILE A 81 1.90 -3.34 0.70
N VAL A 82 2.31 -2.63 1.75
CA VAL A 82 1.78 -2.76 3.10
C VAL A 82 1.01 -1.49 3.43
N VAL A 83 -0.15 -1.67 4.05
CA VAL A 83 -0.93 -0.58 4.63
C VAL A 83 -1.07 -0.85 6.12
N PHE A 84 -0.50 0.02 6.93
CA PHE A 84 -0.83 0.09 8.36
C PHE A 84 -1.89 1.16 8.56
N VAL A 85 -3.01 0.77 9.17
CA VAL A 85 -3.96 1.70 9.76
C VAL A 85 -3.59 1.87 11.22
N LEU A 86 -3.37 3.12 11.62
CA LEU A 86 -2.85 3.49 12.92
C LEU A 86 -3.87 4.36 13.65
N ASP A 87 -3.94 4.22 14.98
CA ASP A 87 -4.58 5.20 15.86
C ASP A 87 -3.61 6.31 16.26
N ARG A 88 -4.06 7.26 17.10
CA ARG A 88 -3.28 8.44 17.47
C ARG A 88 -2.04 8.11 18.30
N GLU A 89 -2.08 6.97 18.96
CA GLU A 89 -1.05 6.39 19.80
C GLU A 89 -0.07 5.51 19.02
N LEU A 90 -0.22 5.43 17.69
CA LEU A 90 0.57 4.61 16.77
C LEU A 90 0.37 3.10 16.94
N ASN A 91 -0.74 2.67 17.54
CA ASN A 91 -1.09 1.25 17.52
C ASN A 91 -1.57 0.87 16.12
N ILE A 92 -1.06 -0.24 15.60
CA ILE A 92 -1.55 -0.81 14.34
C ILE A 92 -2.90 -1.46 14.62
N VAL A 93 -3.98 -0.83 14.15
CA VAL A 93 -5.36 -1.36 14.32
C VAL A 93 -5.77 -2.26 13.16
N ARG A 94 -5.10 -2.13 12.01
CA ARG A 94 -5.27 -3.03 10.86
C ARG A 94 -4.03 -3.03 9.99
N GLU A 95 -3.73 -4.19 9.42
CA GLU A 95 -2.67 -4.39 8.44
C GLU A 95 -3.25 -5.05 7.18
N LEU A 96 -2.90 -4.52 6.01
CA LEU A 96 -3.15 -5.14 4.72
C LEU A 96 -1.84 -5.30 3.97
N ARG A 97 -1.67 -6.45 3.31
CA ARG A 97 -0.46 -6.79 2.57
C ARG A 97 -0.81 -7.43 1.22
N ALA A 98 -0.40 -6.81 0.13
CA ALA A 98 -0.61 -7.32 -1.22
C ALA A 98 0.73 -7.37 -1.98
N HIS A 99 0.94 -8.40 -2.78
CA HIS A 99 2.19 -8.54 -3.51
C HIS A 99 2.26 -7.52 -4.65
N ILE A 100 3.42 -6.88 -4.86
CA ILE A 100 3.56 -5.80 -5.85
C ILE A 100 3.21 -6.23 -7.28
N ALA A 101 3.38 -7.52 -7.59
CA ALA A 101 2.97 -8.11 -8.87
C ALA A 101 1.46 -7.98 -9.15
N GLU A 102 0.60 -7.78 -8.15
CA GLU A 102 -0.83 -7.51 -8.38
C GLU A 102 -1.07 -6.15 -9.06
N TRP A 103 -0.16 -5.20 -8.90
CA TRP A 103 -0.20 -3.93 -9.64
C TRP A 103 0.60 -4.00 -10.92
N LEU A 104 1.81 -4.57 -10.87
CA LEU A 104 2.74 -4.59 -12.00
C LEU A 104 2.39 -5.63 -13.07
N GLU A 105 1.67 -6.69 -12.69
CA GLU A 105 1.25 -7.77 -13.59
C GLU A 105 2.45 -8.33 -14.37
N ASP A 106 2.37 -8.41 -15.69
CA ASP A 106 3.43 -8.91 -16.56
C ASP A 106 4.76 -8.15 -16.42
N GLU A 107 4.74 -6.87 -16.05
CA GLU A 107 5.96 -6.06 -15.88
C GLU A 107 6.82 -6.59 -14.74
N TYR A 108 6.19 -7.11 -13.68
CA TYR A 108 6.90 -7.72 -12.57
C TYR A 108 7.76 -8.90 -13.04
N TYR A 109 7.16 -9.82 -13.81
CA TYR A 109 7.85 -11.02 -14.28
C TYR A 109 8.91 -10.73 -15.34
N LYS A 110 8.81 -9.59 -16.03
CA LYS A 110 9.80 -9.11 -17.01
C LYS A 110 10.95 -8.32 -16.38
N SER A 111 10.81 -7.87 -15.13
CA SER A 111 11.81 -7.03 -14.45
C SER A 111 13.15 -7.73 -14.17
N GLY A 112 13.15 -9.07 -14.11
CA GLY A 112 14.38 -9.85 -13.93
C GLY A 112 15.11 -9.48 -12.64
N ILE A 113 16.37 -9.03 -12.76
CA ILE A 113 17.19 -8.64 -11.60
C ILE A 113 16.68 -7.38 -10.88
N GLU A 114 15.92 -6.54 -11.57
CA GLU A 114 15.33 -5.34 -10.96
C GLU A 114 14.31 -5.68 -9.86
N ALA A 115 13.73 -6.89 -9.89
CA ALA A 115 12.85 -7.41 -8.83
C ALA A 115 13.50 -7.47 -7.44
N PHE A 116 14.83 -7.36 -7.37
CA PHE A 116 15.62 -7.37 -6.13
C PHE A 116 16.11 -5.97 -5.72
N LEU A 117 15.73 -4.93 -6.47
CA LEU A 117 16.12 -3.55 -6.20
C LEU A 117 14.86 -2.74 -5.84
N ALA A 118 14.67 -2.49 -4.55
CA ALA A 118 13.46 -1.85 -4.02
C ALA A 118 13.10 -0.52 -4.72
N ASP A 119 14.08 0.37 -4.91
CA ASP A 119 13.87 1.65 -5.62
C ASP A 119 13.43 1.46 -7.07
N ARG A 120 13.93 0.42 -7.75
CA ARG A 120 13.53 0.11 -9.13
C ARG A 120 12.10 -0.40 -9.18
N MET A 121 11.73 -1.26 -8.24
CA MET A 121 10.38 -1.80 -8.12
C MET A 121 9.34 -0.74 -7.80
N VAL A 122 9.61 0.10 -6.81
CA VAL A 122 8.72 1.22 -6.44
C VAL A 122 8.67 2.25 -7.57
N GLY A 123 9.80 2.53 -8.24
CA GLY A 123 9.85 3.42 -9.39
C GLY A 123 9.02 2.91 -10.58
N MET A 124 9.07 1.61 -10.88
CA MET A 124 8.25 0.97 -11.92
C MET A 124 6.77 1.06 -11.57
N LEU A 125 6.42 0.72 -10.33
CA LEU A 125 5.05 0.82 -9.84
C LEU A 125 4.51 2.25 -9.93
N ARG A 126 5.33 3.24 -9.57
CA ARG A 126 4.96 4.66 -9.63
C ARG A 126 4.64 5.11 -11.06
N ARG A 127 5.49 4.74 -12.01
CA ARG A 127 5.26 5.03 -13.44
C ARG A 127 3.95 4.41 -13.92
N LYS A 128 3.72 3.13 -13.60
CA LYS A 128 2.49 2.42 -13.98
C LYS A 128 1.24 3.08 -13.38
N VAL A 129 1.26 3.43 -12.10
CA VAL A 129 0.11 4.07 -11.42
C VAL A 129 -0.15 5.49 -11.91
N LYS A 130 0.89 6.25 -12.29
CA LYS A 130 0.74 7.61 -12.83
C LYS A 130 0.41 7.64 -14.33
N GLY A 131 0.42 6.49 -15.01
CA GLY A 131 0.23 6.40 -16.46
C GLY A 131 1.39 6.97 -17.27
N GLU A 132 2.57 7.06 -16.66
CA GLU A 132 3.81 7.49 -17.29
C GLU A 132 4.43 6.27 -17.99
N ASN A 133 4.03 6.02 -19.25
CA ASN A 133 4.68 4.99 -20.06
C ASN A 133 6.15 5.40 -20.30
N GLY A 134 7.07 4.51 -19.96
CA GLY A 134 8.47 4.57 -20.39
C GLY A 134 8.63 4.20 -21.86
#